data_AF-A0A7C7Q400-F1
#
_entry.id   AF-A0A7C7Q400-F1
#
_cell.length_a   1.000
_cell.length_b   1.000
_cell.length_c   1.000
_cell.angle_alpha   90.00
_cell.angle_beta   90.00
_cell.angle_gamma   90.00
#
_symmetry.space_group_name_H-M   'P 1'
#
loop_
_entity.id
_entity.type
_entity.pdbx_description
1 polymer ?
#
loop_
_entity_poly.entity_id
_entity_poly.type
_entity_poly.pdbx_seq_one_letter_code
_entity_poly.pdbx_strand_id
1 'polypeptide(L)' 'MSRPIGEIVPLRDVKLILPKVGRCKGVRALWLGCDLDHRIGPSGLEITVPEVREYKVVVVEGGL' A
#
# COMPACT_ATOMS: atom_id res chain seq x y z
N MET A 1 8.40 15.99 27.04
CA MET A 1 7.23 15.21 27.50
C MET A 1 6.57 14.60 26.28
N SER A 2 6.64 13.29 26.11
CA SER A 2 5.99 12.57 25.01
C SER A 2 4.50 12.47 25.28
N ARG A 3 3.64 12.96 24.37
CA ARG A 3 2.20 12.65 24.43
C ARG A 3 2.07 11.12 24.29
N PRO A 4 1.49 10.41 25.27
CA PRO A 4 1.28 8.98 25.13
C PRO A 4 0.34 8.74 23.95
N ILE A 5 0.73 7.85 23.05
CA ILE A 5 -0.17 7.35 22.01
C ILE A 5 -1.28 6.60 22.75
N GLY A 6 -2.50 7.16 22.73
CA GLY A 6 -3.62 6.64 23.52
C GLY A 6 -4.14 5.29 23.01
N GLU A 7 -4.15 5.11 21.69
CA GLU A 7 -4.56 3.87 21.01
C GLU A 7 -4.06 3.91 19.55
N ILE A 8 -3.74 2.74 18.99
CA ILE A 8 -3.47 2.60 17.56
C ILE A 8 -4.72 2.03 16.89
N VAL A 9 -5.40 2.85 16.09
CA VAL A 9 -6.58 2.43 15.33
C VAL A 9 -6.12 1.79 14.02
N PRO A 10 -6.40 0.50 13.77
CA PRO A 10 -6.02 -0.15 12.52
C PRO A 10 -6.85 0.41 11.36
N LEU A 11 -6.18 0.82 10.28
CA LEU A 11 -6.85 1.24 9.06
C LEU A 11 -7.09 0.02 8.19
N ARG A 12 -8.30 -0.10 7.62
CA ARG A 12 -8.69 -1.18 6.72
C ARG A 12 -8.99 -0.65 5.33
N ASP A 13 -8.78 -1.50 4.34
CA ASP A 13 -9.07 -1.20 2.92
C ASP A 13 -8.45 0.12 2.45
N VAL A 14 -7.19 0.35 2.84
CA VAL A 14 -6.47 1.58 2.57
C VAL A 14 -6.13 1.64 1.09
N LYS A 15 -6.75 2.58 0.39
CA LYS A 15 -6.46 2.83 -1.01
C LYS A 15 -5.24 3.74 -1.15
N LEU A 16 -4.22 3.25 -1.86
CA LEU A 16 -3.03 4.03 -2.19
C LEU A 16 -3.01 4.32 -3.70
N ILE A 17 -2.58 5.52 -4.06
CA ILE A 17 -2.46 5.97 -5.45
C ILE A 17 -1.02 6.43 -5.68
N LEU A 18 -0.35 5.81 -6.65
CA LEU A 18 1.01 6.15 -7.07
C LEU A 18 0.99 6.78 -8.47
N PRO A 19 0.89 8.13 -8.55
CA PRO A 19 0.58 8.84 -9.80
C PRO A 19 1.64 8.82 -10.90
N LYS A 20 2.85 8.32 -10.60
CA LYS A 20 3.95 8.23 -11.57
C LYS A 20 4.23 6.80 -12.03
N VAL A 21 3.45 5.83 -11.57
CA VAL A 21 3.61 4.43 -11.94
C VAL A 21 2.61 4.11 -13.05
N GLY A 22 3.07 4.12 -14.29
CA GLY A 22 2.25 3.81 -15.47
C GLY A 22 2.27 2.35 -15.90
N ARG A 23 3.17 1.54 -15.34
CA ARG A 23 3.29 0.09 -15.59
C ARG A 23 3.68 -0.60 -14.30
N CYS A 24 3.03 -1.73 -14.00
CA CYS A 24 3.33 -2.53 -12.83
C CYS A 24 3.04 -3.99 -13.14
N LYS A 25 4.02 -4.86 -12.90
CA LYS A 25 3.87 -6.32 -13.09
C LYS A 25 3.20 -6.98 -11.88
N GLY A 26 3.51 -6.46 -10.69
CA GLY A 26 2.98 -6.96 -9.43
C GLY A 26 3.26 -5.97 -8.32
N VAL A 27 2.41 -6.03 -7.30
CA VAL A 27 2.60 -5.30 -6.04
C VAL A 27 2.58 -6.31 -4.92
N ARG A 28 3.60 -6.26 -4.06
CA ARG A 28 3.74 -7.19 -2.95
C ARG A 28 3.76 -6.47 -1.61
N ALA A 29 2.92 -6.93 -0.69
CA ALA A 29 2.95 -6.48 0.70
C ALA A 29 3.90 -7.40 1.48
N LEU A 30 5.11 -6.92 1.77
CA LEU A 30 6.14 -7.73 2.44
C LEU A 30 5.68 -8.27 3.80
N TRP A 31 4.89 -7.50 4.54
CA TRP A 31 4.39 -7.90 5.86
C TRP A 31 3.20 -8.85 5.81
N LEU A 32 2.53 -8.98 4.67
CA LEU A 32 1.45 -9.95 4.46
C LEU A 32 1.96 -11.22 3.75
N GLY A 33 3.17 -11.16 3.16
CA GLY A 33 3.75 -12.26 2.40
C GLY A 33 3.06 -12.55 1.07
N CYS A 34 1.99 -11.82 0.73
CA CYS A 34 1.17 -12.03 -0.46
C CYS A 34 1.28 -10.85 -1.45
N ASP A 35 0.85 -11.14 -2.68
CA ASP A 35 0.62 -10.12 -3.68
C ASP A 35 -0.70 -9.38 -3.39
N LEU A 36 -0.75 -8.12 -3.80
CA LEU A 36 -1.91 -7.25 -3.68
C LEU A 36 -2.55 -7.06 -5.04
N ASP A 37 -3.88 -7.01 -5.06
CA ASP A 37 -4.60 -6.57 -6.25
C ASP A 37 -4.24 -5.12 -6.58
N HIS A 38 -3.92 -4.90 -7.86
CA HIS A 38 -3.57 -3.60 -8.37
C HIS A 38 -4.24 -3.30 -9.70
N ARG A 39 -4.45 -2.01 -9.96
CA ARG A 39 -4.96 -1.52 -11.24
C ARG A 39 -4.19 -0.29 -11.68
N ILE A 40 -3.92 -0.17 -12.98
CA ILE A 40 -3.41 1.08 -13.56
C ILE A 40 -4.62 1.91 -13.98
N GLY A 41 -4.89 2.98 -13.25
CA GLY A 41 -5.95 3.95 -13.54
C GLY A 41 -5.40 5.23 -14.19
N PRO A 42 -6.29 6.19 -14.52
CA PRO A 42 -5.88 7.48 -15.09
C PRO A 42 -4.99 8.29 -14.14
N SER A 43 -5.08 8.03 -12.83
CA SER A 43 -4.29 8.67 -11.78
C SER A 43 -3.05 7.87 -11.39
N GLY A 44 -2.65 6.86 -12.17
CA GLY A 44 -1.49 5.99 -11.90
C GLY A 44 -1.87 4.63 -11.30
N LEU A 45 -0.93 4.00 -10.61
CA LEU A 45 -1.14 2.70 -9.96
C LEU A 45 -2.00 2.87 -8.71
N GLU A 46 -3.13 2.17 -8.68
CA GLU A 46 -4.01 2.10 -7.54
C GLU A 46 -3.93 0.71 -6.91
N ILE A 47 -3.73 0.67 -5.60
CA ILE A 47 -3.70 -0.57 -4.81
C ILE A 47 -4.56 -0.43 -3.57
N THR A 48 -5.11 -1.55 -3.11
CA THR A 48 -5.84 -1.62 -1.85
C THR A 48 -5.07 -2.49 -0.87
N VAL A 49 -4.77 -1.91 0.29
CA VAL A 49 -4.11 -2.63 1.39
C VAL A 49 -5.18 -3.02 2.41
N PRO A 50 -5.36 -4.33 2.69
CA PRO A 50 -6.49 -4.79 3.49
C PRO A 50 -6.43 -4.30 4.94
N GLU A 51 -5.24 -4.23 5.54
CA GLU A 51 -5.08 -3.72 6.90
C GLU A 51 -3.69 -3.13 7.15
N VAL A 52 -3.66 -1.99 7.86
CA VAL A 52 -2.45 -1.28 8.29
C VAL A 52 -2.58 -0.98 9.78
N ARG A 53 -1.79 -1.70 10.60
CA ARG A 53 -1.74 -1.52 12.06
C ARG A 53 -0.55 -0.67 12.53
N GLU A 54 0.45 -0.48 11.69
CA GLU A 54 1.70 0.21 12.01
C GLU A 54 2.38 0.66 10.69
N TYR A 55 3.59 1.23 10.75
CA TYR A 55 4.34 1.58 9.54
C TYR A 55 4.68 0.33 8.72
N LYS A 56 4.22 0.29 7.47
CA LYS A 56 4.39 -0.85 6.55
C LYS A 56 5.07 -0.44 5.24
N VAL A 57 5.76 -1.39 4.61
CA VAL A 57 6.55 -1.20 3.38
C VAL A 57 5.96 -2.02 2.23
N VAL A 58 5.51 -1.34 1.18
CA VAL A 58 5.01 -1.96 -0.07
C VAL A 58 6.11 -1.90 -1.13
N VAL A 59 6.31 -3.00 -1.85
CA VAL A 59 7.22 -3.06 -3.00
C VAL A 59 6.41 -3.03 -4.29
N VAL A 60 6.82 -2.17 -5.22
CA VAL A 60 6.20 -2.02 -6.54
C VAL A 60 7.21 -2.43 -7.60
N GLU A 61 6.90 -3.47 -8.36
CA GLU A 61 7.78 -3.98 -9.41
C GLU A 61 7.44 -3.35 -10.77
N GLY A 62 8.39 -2.58 -11.30
CA GLY A 62 8.28 -1.94 -12.61
C GLY A 62 8.42 -2.94 -13.77
N GLY A 63 7.64 -2.74 -14.82
CA GLY A 63 7.84 -3.42 -16.11
C GLY A 63 8.60 -2.51 -17.08
N LEU A 64 9.71 -3.02 -17.64
CA LEU A 64 10.36 -2.47 -18.84
C LEU A 64 9.35 -2.42 -20.00
#